data_AF-A0A672ZAM0-F1
#
_entry.id   AF-A0A672ZAM0-F1
#
_cell.length_a   1.000
_cell.length_b   1.000
_cell.length_c   1.000
_cell.angle_alpha   90.00
_cell.angle_beta   90.00
_cell.angle_gamma   90.00
#
_symmetry.space_group_name_H-M   'P 1'
#
loop_
_entity.id
_entity.type
_entity.pdbx_description
1 polymer ?
#
loop_
_entity_poly.entity_id
_entity_poly.type
_entity_poly.pdbx_seq_one_letter_code
_entity_poly.pdbx_strand_id
1 'polypeptide(L)'
;KYSHFCKRLQALPENKYTSEDHDIFTIAGRTCIEEGNSLQVLSIVLDEKNQDIVRCMGWNLLPPLIQTLLKKEDKVLPHCLAIFNHLLEVCPPKELLIGLLEQLEQDDPDTIAESLHLLLSPLQKVLLCLGTRKASSLGMALSSVLDQVAKLPLPQTKEQEEDDVFSLCRCCTDLTTFIRPFVQEVRQNTLKKDELRTELLKFSMRTLSHPLLEVHLKDPDTLAESPLRNFATEIMNSLSAIGESLPSLVYQPLLRRKEVPGFLEEEVCYPKESLASLAHLVFVHHLATDNFPSVYSPVFCLRSNMEHELYEKSLVRVEDGSLSADLLEIRTFLTVPQNLVKVMTICPRHDLVSYMLIETEYMLKTSNHSGVEGYIIKNIKNQIDSALKPGHDNCWFEGVRLPPLLRLVLRLPDGPETDLLQYLDRPVLLLLLFQTGVWTELYKIEDSFMKPLRVGLNMSRAHYEKELHSTMDSKKSKGKGQHHSCFYFSSFFHFSLVALHSALHTFDMIESVLARIEELVEVKESV
;
A
#
# COMPACT_ATOMS: atom_id res chain seq x y z
N LYS A 1 -37.68 32.42 26.44
CA LYS A 1 -38.02 31.15 27.15
C LYS A 1 -36.81 30.59 27.90
N TYR A 2 -35.65 30.50 27.26
CA TYR A 2 -34.38 30.06 27.86
C TYR A 2 -33.97 30.81 29.15
N SER A 3 -33.99 32.15 29.16
CA SER A 3 -33.71 32.96 30.37
C SER A 3 -34.64 32.66 31.55
N HIS A 4 -35.93 32.43 31.28
CA HIS A 4 -36.91 32.13 32.33
C HIS A 4 -36.70 30.73 32.93
N PHE A 5 -36.21 29.78 32.12
CA PHE A 5 -35.86 28.45 32.58
C PHE A 5 -34.57 28.46 33.42
N CYS A 6 -33.53 29.18 32.98
CA CYS A 6 -32.30 29.33 33.77
C CYS A 6 -32.57 29.96 35.15
N LYS A 7 -33.43 30.98 35.22
CA LYS A 7 -33.87 31.58 36.50
C LYS A 7 -34.61 30.60 37.42
N ARG A 8 -35.32 29.61 36.88
CA ARG A 8 -35.98 28.56 37.66
C ARG A 8 -34.96 27.55 38.21
N LEU A 9 -33.92 27.24 37.45
CA LEU A 9 -32.84 26.34 37.87
C LEU A 9 -31.88 26.98 38.87
N GLN A 10 -31.72 28.31 38.87
CA GLN A 10 -30.95 29.05 39.89
C GLN A 10 -31.43 28.79 41.33
N ALA A 11 -32.69 28.37 41.51
CA ALA A 11 -33.27 28.09 42.82
C ALA A 11 -32.97 26.66 43.33
N LEU A 12 -32.36 25.80 42.51
CA LEU A 12 -32.06 24.40 42.82
C LEU A 12 -30.55 24.19 43.01
N PRO A 13 -30.12 23.43 44.04
CA PRO A 13 -28.71 23.07 44.21
C PRO A 13 -28.22 22.07 43.15
N GLU A 14 -26.92 22.11 42.82
CA GLU A 14 -26.25 21.36 41.71
C GLU A 14 -26.61 19.86 41.64
N ASN A 15 -26.87 19.21 42.78
CA ASN A 15 -27.10 17.75 42.86
C ASN A 15 -28.56 17.32 42.68
N LYS A 16 -29.48 18.21 42.29
CA LYS A 16 -30.92 17.90 42.15
C LYS A 16 -31.49 18.09 40.74
N TYR A 17 -30.65 18.31 39.74
CA TYR A 17 -31.12 18.41 38.37
C TYR A 17 -31.62 17.06 37.86
N THR A 18 -32.80 17.06 37.25
CA THR A 18 -33.40 15.86 36.67
C THR A 18 -32.99 15.72 35.21
N SER A 19 -33.07 14.50 34.63
CA SER A 19 -32.81 14.29 33.20
C SER A 19 -33.69 15.17 32.31
N GLU A 20 -34.94 15.42 32.72
CA GLU A 20 -35.86 16.34 32.02
C GLU A 20 -35.34 17.79 32.01
N ASP A 21 -34.66 18.23 33.07
CA ASP A 21 -34.07 19.57 33.12
C ASP A 21 -32.90 19.70 32.13
N HIS A 22 -32.10 18.65 31.96
CA HIS A 22 -31.04 18.60 30.94
C HIS A 22 -31.63 18.66 29.52
N ASP A 23 -32.71 17.92 29.25
CA ASP A 23 -33.37 17.91 27.94
C ASP A 23 -33.98 19.28 27.61
N ILE A 24 -34.69 19.89 28.57
CA ILE A 24 -35.30 21.21 28.39
C ILE A 24 -34.22 22.28 28.20
N PHE A 25 -33.12 22.22 28.95
CA PHE A 25 -31.98 23.13 28.78
C PHE A 25 -31.40 23.03 27.36
N THR A 26 -31.18 21.80 26.89
CA THR A 26 -30.60 21.50 25.58
C THR A 26 -31.51 21.98 24.45
N ILE A 27 -32.80 21.65 24.51
CA ILE A 27 -33.79 22.06 23.51
C ILE A 27 -33.90 23.58 23.47
N ALA A 28 -34.09 24.22 24.62
CA ALA A 28 -34.25 25.67 24.67
C ALA A 28 -32.98 26.43 24.25
N GLY A 29 -31.80 25.91 24.61
CA GLY A 29 -30.52 26.47 24.19
C GLY A 29 -30.28 26.32 22.69
N ARG A 30 -30.52 25.12 22.14
CA ARG A 30 -30.45 24.83 20.70
C ARG A 30 -31.35 25.77 19.91
N THR A 31 -32.63 25.86 20.27
CA THR A 31 -33.58 26.74 19.56
C THR A 31 -33.12 28.20 19.58
N CYS A 32 -32.59 28.70 20.71
CA CYS A 32 -32.09 30.07 20.77
C CYS A 32 -30.85 30.31 19.91
N ILE A 33 -29.96 29.31 19.76
CA ILE A 33 -28.78 29.41 18.89
C ILE A 33 -29.21 29.37 17.41
N GLU A 34 -30.08 28.43 17.04
CA GLU A 34 -30.59 28.26 15.67
C GLU A 34 -31.44 29.44 15.20
N GLU A 35 -32.19 30.09 16.09
CA GLU A 35 -32.95 31.31 15.78
C GLU A 35 -32.07 32.58 15.68
N GLY A 36 -30.74 32.47 15.84
CA GLY A 36 -29.81 33.59 15.76
C GLY A 36 -29.78 34.49 17.00
N ASN A 37 -30.39 34.08 18.10
CA ASN A 37 -30.41 34.82 19.38
C ASN A 37 -29.16 34.56 20.24
N SER A 38 -28.00 34.37 19.62
CA SER A 38 -26.73 33.99 20.28
C SER A 38 -26.25 35.04 21.31
N LEU A 39 -26.55 36.32 21.08
CA LEU A 39 -26.30 37.42 22.03
C LEU A 39 -26.99 37.21 23.39
N GLN A 40 -28.23 36.71 23.37
CA GLN A 40 -28.99 36.47 24.60
C GLN A 40 -28.46 35.22 25.33
N VAL A 41 -28.02 34.20 24.58
CA VAL A 41 -27.40 33.02 25.15
C VAL A 41 -26.07 33.39 25.80
N LEU A 42 -25.25 34.21 25.13
CA LEU A 42 -23.96 34.68 25.65
C LEU A 42 -24.13 35.45 26.97
N SER A 43 -25.09 36.37 27.05
CA SER A 43 -25.32 37.12 28.30
C SER A 43 -25.79 36.23 29.46
N ILE A 44 -26.50 35.14 29.18
CA ILE A 44 -26.93 34.16 30.18
C ILE A 44 -25.76 33.27 30.62
N VAL A 45 -24.93 32.83 29.69
CA VAL A 45 -23.78 31.95 29.95
C VAL A 45 -22.67 32.67 30.72
N LEU A 46 -22.48 33.96 30.48
CA LEU A 46 -21.49 34.79 31.18
C LEU A 46 -21.96 35.30 32.56
N ASP A 47 -23.25 35.20 32.88
CA ASP A 47 -23.76 35.65 34.18
C ASP A 47 -23.19 34.76 35.30
N GLU A 48 -22.56 35.39 36.30
CA GLU A 48 -21.98 34.70 37.47
C GLU A 48 -23.03 33.84 38.20
N LYS A 49 -24.30 34.24 38.18
CA LYS A 49 -25.39 33.50 38.83
C LYS A 49 -25.75 32.19 38.13
N ASN A 50 -25.34 32.02 36.88
CA ASN A 50 -25.62 30.83 36.09
C ASN A 50 -24.42 29.88 36.01
N GLN A 51 -23.26 30.21 36.60
CA GLN A 51 -22.04 29.41 36.41
C GLN A 51 -22.18 27.97 36.88
N ASP A 52 -22.93 27.71 37.95
CA ASP A 52 -23.18 26.35 38.43
C ASP A 52 -24.02 25.54 37.42
N ILE A 53 -25.03 26.17 36.82
CA ILE A 53 -25.85 25.57 35.74
C ILE A 53 -24.98 25.31 34.50
N VAL A 54 -24.15 26.29 34.12
CA VAL A 54 -23.24 26.20 32.96
C VAL A 54 -22.20 25.10 33.18
N ARG A 55 -21.66 24.97 34.40
CA ARG A 55 -20.73 23.89 34.74
C ARG A 55 -21.37 22.52 34.59
N CYS A 56 -22.62 22.33 35.03
CA CYS A 56 -23.29 21.03 34.95
C CYS A 56 -23.87 20.69 33.56
N MET A 57 -24.42 21.68 32.85
CA MET A 57 -25.24 21.47 31.65
C MET A 57 -24.70 22.16 30.39
N GLY A 58 -23.71 23.04 30.51
CA GLY A 58 -23.25 23.88 29.41
C GLY A 58 -22.68 23.10 28.23
N TRP A 59 -22.09 21.92 28.48
CA TRP A 59 -21.57 21.05 27.43
C TRP A 59 -22.64 20.56 26.44
N ASN A 60 -23.92 20.50 26.85
CA ASN A 60 -25.04 20.16 25.95
C ASN A 60 -25.28 21.21 24.85
N LEU A 61 -24.72 22.41 24.99
CA LEU A 61 -24.78 23.46 23.97
C LEU A 61 -23.68 23.31 22.91
N LEU A 62 -22.70 22.41 23.09
CA LEU A 62 -21.60 22.23 22.14
C LEU A 62 -22.09 21.84 20.72
N PRO A 63 -22.98 20.84 20.53
CA PRO A 63 -23.40 20.43 19.20
C PRO A 63 -24.03 21.57 18.36
N PRO A 64 -25.05 22.31 18.86
CA PRO A 64 -25.62 23.41 18.08
C PRO A 64 -24.62 24.56 17.87
N LEU A 65 -23.72 24.84 18.82
CA LEU A 65 -22.68 25.85 18.64
C LEU A 65 -21.74 25.45 17.51
N ILE A 66 -21.20 24.23 17.54
CA ILE A 66 -20.25 23.73 16.53
C ILE A 66 -20.91 23.72 15.15
N GLN A 67 -22.15 23.25 15.04
CA GLN A 67 -22.88 23.28 13.76
C GLN A 67 -23.04 24.71 13.21
N THR A 68 -23.26 25.69 14.08
CA THR A 68 -23.38 27.11 13.67
C THR A 68 -22.02 27.71 13.30
N LEU A 69 -20.95 27.32 14.00
CA LEU A 69 -19.58 27.73 13.70
C LEU A 69 -19.11 27.17 12.34
N LEU A 70 -19.47 25.92 12.02
CA LEU A 70 -19.17 25.29 10.73
C LEU A 70 -19.89 25.98 9.56
N LYS A 71 -21.10 26.50 9.77
CA LYS A 71 -21.84 27.27 8.75
C LYS A 71 -21.26 28.66 8.46
N LYS A 72 -20.32 29.15 9.29
CA LYS A 72 -19.61 30.44 9.13
C LYS A 72 -20.54 31.65 8.90
N GLU A 73 -21.64 31.77 9.65
CA GLU A 73 -22.55 32.92 9.56
C GLU A 73 -22.00 34.16 10.29
N ASP A 74 -21.51 35.16 9.55
CA ASP A 74 -20.75 36.33 10.04
C ASP A 74 -21.35 37.08 11.24
N LYS A 75 -22.69 37.24 11.29
CA LYS A 75 -23.34 38.04 12.35
C LYS A 75 -23.43 37.31 13.70
N VAL A 76 -23.43 35.99 13.66
CA VAL A 76 -23.64 35.11 14.82
C VAL A 76 -22.31 34.55 15.33
N LEU A 77 -21.32 34.43 14.44
CA LEU A 77 -20.00 33.86 14.67
C LEU A 77 -19.25 34.38 15.91
N PRO A 78 -19.07 35.70 16.15
CA PRO A 78 -18.28 36.17 17.29
C PRO A 78 -18.92 35.80 18.64
N HIS A 79 -20.26 35.81 18.70
CA HIS A 79 -21.01 35.45 19.90
C HIS A 79 -20.92 33.94 20.16
N CYS A 80 -21.07 33.11 19.13
CA CYS A 80 -20.94 31.66 19.28
C CYS A 80 -19.51 31.24 19.66
N LEU A 81 -18.48 31.89 19.10
CA LEU A 81 -17.09 31.66 19.51
C LEU A 81 -16.84 32.05 20.97
N ALA A 82 -17.40 33.17 21.42
CA ALA A 82 -17.28 33.60 22.81
C ALA A 82 -17.98 32.61 23.77
N ILE A 83 -19.18 32.13 23.43
CA ILE A 83 -19.86 31.09 24.20
C ILE A 83 -19.00 29.82 24.23
N PHE A 84 -18.55 29.36 23.06
CA PHE A 84 -17.76 28.14 22.92
C PHE A 84 -16.48 28.18 23.77
N ASN A 85 -15.71 29.27 23.68
CA ASN A 85 -14.50 29.44 24.48
C ASN A 85 -14.77 29.49 25.99
N HIS A 86 -15.86 30.14 26.41
CA HIS A 86 -16.27 30.17 27.82
C HIS A 86 -16.65 28.78 28.34
N LEU A 87 -17.37 27.99 27.54
CA LEU A 87 -17.73 26.62 27.90
C LEU A 87 -16.49 25.74 28.10
N LEU A 88 -15.44 25.90 27.28
CA LEU A 88 -14.18 25.17 27.43
C LEU A 88 -13.43 25.48 28.74
N GLU A 89 -13.72 26.61 29.37
CA GLU A 89 -13.07 27.05 30.62
C GLU A 89 -13.86 26.67 31.86
N VAL A 90 -15.19 26.61 31.76
CA VAL A 90 -16.08 26.43 32.92
C VAL A 90 -16.59 25.00 33.06
N CYS A 91 -16.84 24.31 31.95
CA CYS A 91 -17.42 22.96 31.97
C CYS A 91 -16.38 21.90 32.37
N PRO A 92 -16.82 20.77 32.94
CA PRO A 92 -15.94 19.70 33.34
C PRO A 92 -15.31 19.00 32.12
N PRO A 93 -14.01 18.68 32.17
CA PRO A 93 -13.24 18.29 30.98
C PRO A 93 -13.61 16.90 30.44
N LYS A 94 -14.24 16.03 31.23
CA LYS A 94 -14.61 14.67 30.78
C LYS A 94 -15.81 14.71 29.84
N GLU A 95 -16.81 15.50 30.20
CA GLU A 95 -18.04 15.71 29.46
C GLU A 95 -17.75 16.53 28.20
N LEU A 96 -16.90 17.57 28.32
CA LEU A 96 -16.39 18.31 27.16
C LEU A 96 -15.66 17.40 26.17
N LEU A 97 -14.80 16.50 26.65
CA LEU A 97 -14.08 15.57 25.78
C LEU A 97 -15.06 14.72 24.95
N ILE A 98 -16.04 14.09 25.61
CA ILE A 98 -17.02 13.23 24.93
C ILE A 98 -17.83 14.05 23.91
N GLY A 99 -18.35 15.21 24.33
CA GLY A 99 -19.12 16.08 23.46
C GLY A 99 -18.33 16.59 22.24
N LEU A 100 -17.02 16.86 22.39
CA LEU A 100 -16.16 17.24 21.26
C LEU A 100 -15.88 16.05 20.33
N LEU A 101 -15.61 14.85 20.88
CA LEU A 101 -15.36 13.65 20.07
C LEU A 101 -16.58 13.26 19.23
N GLU A 102 -17.78 13.37 19.78
CA GLU A 102 -19.03 13.11 19.05
C GLU A 102 -19.21 14.05 17.83
N GLN A 103 -18.70 15.28 17.89
CA GLN A 103 -18.79 16.22 16.77
C GLN A 103 -17.69 16.03 15.71
N LEU A 104 -16.63 15.28 16.01
CA LEU A 104 -15.60 14.93 15.03
C LEU A 104 -16.12 13.91 14.01
N GLU A 105 -17.09 13.08 14.38
CA GLU A 105 -17.63 12.03 13.51
C GLU A 105 -18.49 12.65 12.41
N GLN A 106 -17.91 12.81 11.22
CA GLN A 106 -18.57 13.32 10.02
C GLN A 106 -18.36 12.34 8.85
N ASP A 107 -19.18 12.50 7.80
CA ASP A 107 -19.15 11.63 6.62
C ASP A 107 -18.73 12.36 5.34
N ASP A 108 -18.95 13.67 5.26
CA ASP A 108 -18.60 14.46 4.09
C ASP A 108 -17.18 15.04 4.20
N PRO A 109 -16.31 14.90 3.17
CA PRO A 109 -14.91 15.34 3.22
C PRO A 109 -14.70 16.80 3.61
N ASP A 110 -15.51 17.73 3.11
CA ASP A 110 -15.35 19.16 3.40
C ASP A 110 -15.72 19.45 4.86
N THR A 111 -16.81 18.83 5.34
CA THR A 111 -17.21 18.94 6.74
C THR A 111 -16.22 18.30 7.70
N ILE A 112 -15.57 17.19 7.31
CA ILE A 112 -14.52 16.53 8.09
C ILE A 112 -13.35 17.51 8.29
N ALA A 113 -12.85 18.11 7.22
CA ALA A 113 -11.71 19.00 7.31
C ALA A 113 -11.99 20.26 8.15
N GLU A 114 -13.15 20.88 7.97
CA GLU A 114 -13.56 22.04 8.76
C GLU A 114 -13.81 21.69 10.24
N SER A 115 -14.38 20.49 10.51
CA SER A 115 -14.57 19.99 11.87
C SER A 115 -13.23 19.74 12.57
N LEU A 116 -12.28 19.06 11.89
CA LEU A 116 -10.93 18.84 12.41
C LEU A 116 -10.23 20.17 12.71
N HIS A 117 -10.26 21.11 11.75
CA HIS A 117 -9.64 22.43 11.93
C HIS A 117 -10.22 23.20 13.13
N LEU A 118 -11.55 23.16 13.31
CA LEU A 118 -12.22 23.86 14.40
C LEU A 118 -11.98 23.19 15.77
N LEU A 119 -11.99 21.86 15.84
CA LEU A 119 -12.09 21.11 17.09
C LEU A 119 -10.76 20.63 17.66
N LEU A 120 -9.69 20.51 16.86
CA LEU A 120 -8.40 20.01 17.35
C LEU A 120 -7.79 20.88 18.45
N SER A 121 -7.77 22.21 18.30
CA SER A 121 -7.25 23.13 19.33
C SER A 121 -8.05 23.07 20.64
N PRO A 122 -9.40 23.17 20.62
CA PRO A 122 -10.25 22.93 21.78
C PRO A 122 -10.00 21.59 22.46
N LEU A 123 -9.92 20.51 21.67
CA LEU A 123 -9.67 19.16 22.15
C LEU A 123 -8.31 19.08 22.85
N GLN A 124 -7.28 19.72 22.29
CA GLN A 124 -5.95 19.80 22.90
C GLN A 124 -6.02 20.50 24.27
N LYS A 125 -6.70 21.66 24.37
CA LYS A 125 -6.86 22.40 25.62
C LYS A 125 -7.56 21.53 26.69
N VAL A 126 -8.63 20.83 26.33
CA VAL A 126 -9.36 19.94 27.26
C VAL A 126 -8.49 18.76 27.70
N LEU A 127 -7.78 18.12 26.77
CA LEU A 127 -6.90 16.97 27.07
C LEU A 127 -5.72 17.35 27.97
N LEU A 128 -5.14 18.55 27.79
CA LEU A 128 -4.07 19.05 28.66
C LEU A 128 -4.54 19.31 30.11
N CYS A 129 -5.83 19.60 30.30
CA CYS A 129 -6.44 19.75 31.62
C CYS A 129 -6.76 18.41 32.29
N LEU A 130 -6.75 17.29 31.56
CA LEU A 130 -6.96 15.97 32.13
C LEU A 130 -5.66 15.53 32.84
N GLY A 131 -5.75 15.27 34.15
CA GLY A 131 -4.62 14.76 34.93
C GLY A 131 -4.30 13.30 34.61
N THR A 132 -4.64 12.39 35.52
CA THR A 132 -4.22 10.98 35.46
C THR A 132 -4.83 10.16 34.32
N ARG A 133 -5.99 10.55 33.78
CA ARG A 133 -6.67 9.83 32.67
C ARG A 133 -6.29 10.33 31.28
N LYS A 134 -5.32 11.23 31.18
CA LYS A 134 -4.93 11.89 29.93
C LYS A 134 -4.51 10.90 28.84
N ALA A 135 -3.71 9.89 29.18
CA ALA A 135 -3.18 8.94 28.21
C ALA A 135 -4.30 8.21 27.47
N SER A 136 -5.23 7.57 28.19
CA SER A 136 -6.35 6.87 27.58
C SER A 136 -7.28 7.80 26.80
N SER A 137 -7.54 9.00 27.32
CA SER A 137 -8.35 10.02 26.64
C SER A 137 -7.69 10.51 25.35
N LEU A 138 -6.37 10.69 25.35
CA LEU A 138 -5.60 11.05 24.17
C LEU A 138 -5.61 9.92 23.14
N GLY A 139 -5.44 8.66 23.56
CA GLY A 139 -5.50 7.50 22.67
C GLY A 139 -6.83 7.40 21.92
N MET A 140 -7.95 7.62 22.62
CA MET A 140 -9.28 7.69 22.00
C MET A 140 -9.38 8.85 21.01
N ALA A 141 -8.97 10.06 21.42
CA ALA A 141 -9.00 11.23 20.56
C ALA A 141 -8.16 11.06 19.28
N LEU A 142 -6.92 10.56 19.41
CA LEU A 142 -6.02 10.31 18.28
C LEU A 142 -6.59 9.25 17.34
N SER A 143 -7.23 8.21 17.89
CA SER A 143 -7.87 7.18 17.07
C SER A 143 -9.01 7.76 16.25
N SER A 144 -9.96 8.47 16.89
CA SER A 144 -11.09 9.12 16.21
C SER A 144 -10.63 10.12 15.16
N VAL A 145 -9.61 10.94 15.47
CA VAL A 145 -9.07 11.92 14.50
C VAL A 145 -8.44 11.22 13.30
N LEU A 146 -7.63 10.18 13.52
CA LEU A 146 -7.05 9.41 12.42
C LEU A 146 -8.12 8.70 11.58
N ASP A 147 -9.19 8.20 12.19
CA ASP A 147 -10.32 7.61 11.48
C ASP A 147 -11.02 8.62 10.56
N GLN A 148 -11.11 9.88 10.95
CA GLN A 148 -11.65 10.95 10.09
C GLN A 148 -10.69 11.35 8.98
N VAL A 149 -9.41 11.56 9.32
CA VAL A 149 -8.35 11.87 8.32
C VAL A 149 -8.25 10.76 7.28
N ALA A 150 -8.45 9.50 7.70
CA ALA A 150 -8.41 8.35 6.81
C ALA A 150 -9.47 8.35 5.71
N LYS A 151 -10.61 9.02 5.93
CA LYS A 151 -11.71 9.15 4.97
C LYS A 151 -11.44 10.21 3.90
N LEU A 152 -10.49 11.12 4.13
CA LEU A 152 -10.18 12.18 3.19
C LEU A 152 -9.44 11.62 1.96
N PRO A 153 -9.76 12.13 0.75
CA PRO A 153 -9.10 11.67 -0.47
C PRO A 153 -7.62 12.10 -0.50
N LEU A 154 -6.76 11.19 -0.92
CA LEU A 154 -5.32 11.43 -1.00
C LEU A 154 -4.95 12.15 -2.31
N PRO A 155 -4.09 13.19 -2.25
CA PRO A 155 -3.60 13.87 -3.45
C PRO A 155 -2.63 12.95 -4.22
N GLN A 156 -2.85 12.83 -5.53
CA GLN A 156 -2.01 12.02 -6.42
C GLN A 156 -1.09 12.91 -7.28
N THR A 157 -1.55 14.10 -7.64
CA THR A 157 -0.78 15.08 -8.44
C THR A 157 -0.22 16.20 -7.59
N LYS A 158 0.78 16.92 -8.11
CA LYS A 158 1.34 18.11 -7.46
C LYS A 158 0.27 19.19 -7.27
N GLU A 159 -0.52 19.43 -8.32
CA GLU A 159 -1.61 20.42 -8.31
C GLU A 159 -2.64 20.11 -7.21
N GLN A 160 -2.97 18.83 -7.01
CA GLN A 160 -3.89 18.42 -5.94
C GLN A 160 -3.32 18.66 -4.54
N GLU A 161 -2.01 18.54 -4.34
CA GLU A 161 -1.35 18.85 -3.07
C GLU A 161 -1.25 20.36 -2.83
N GLU A 162 -1.03 21.15 -3.88
CA GLU A 162 -0.96 22.62 -3.81
C GLU A 162 -2.35 23.26 -3.61
N ASP A 163 -3.37 22.76 -4.33
CA ASP A 163 -4.74 23.26 -4.25
C ASP A 163 -5.43 22.82 -2.94
N ASP A 164 -5.00 21.69 -2.37
CA ASP A 164 -5.51 21.07 -1.13
C ASP A 164 -7.05 21.14 -1.02
N VAL A 165 -7.75 20.79 -2.10
CA VAL A 165 -9.21 20.97 -2.25
C VAL A 165 -9.97 20.37 -1.07
N PHE A 166 -9.58 19.17 -0.64
CA PHE A 166 -10.19 18.45 0.49
C PHE A 166 -9.48 18.70 1.83
N SER A 167 -8.56 19.68 1.86
CA SER A 167 -7.88 20.17 3.06
C SER A 167 -7.13 19.09 3.87
N LEU A 168 -6.69 18.02 3.23
CA LEU A 168 -5.91 16.96 3.87
C LEU A 168 -4.57 17.49 4.38
N CYS A 169 -3.87 18.29 3.57
CA CYS A 169 -2.56 18.83 3.92
C CYS A 169 -2.66 19.76 5.13
N ARG A 170 -3.70 20.59 5.16
CA ARG A 170 -4.05 21.41 6.33
C ARG A 170 -4.36 20.55 7.56
N CYS A 171 -5.18 19.50 7.42
CA CYS A 171 -5.50 18.59 8.54
C CYS A 171 -4.25 17.92 9.11
N CYS A 172 -3.31 17.47 8.27
CA CYS A 172 -2.03 16.90 8.71
C CYS A 172 -1.18 17.92 9.48
N THR A 173 -1.20 19.19 9.07
CA THR A 173 -0.48 20.27 9.75
C THR A 173 -1.12 20.60 11.10
N ASP A 174 -2.44 20.66 11.16
CA ASP A 174 -3.19 20.88 12.40
C ASP A 174 -2.98 19.71 13.38
N LEU A 175 -2.98 18.47 12.87
CA LEU A 175 -2.71 17.27 13.65
C LEU A 175 -1.28 17.27 14.24
N THR A 176 -0.29 17.73 13.47
CA THR A 176 1.08 17.92 13.98
C THR A 176 1.12 18.91 15.15
N THR A 177 0.40 20.02 15.00
CA THR A 177 0.29 21.06 16.04
C THR A 177 -0.45 20.52 17.27
N PHE A 178 -1.47 19.69 17.05
CA PHE A 178 -2.24 19.02 18.09
C PHE A 178 -1.40 18.06 18.95
N ILE A 179 -0.53 17.24 18.34
CA ILE A 179 0.25 16.25 19.09
C ILE A 179 1.46 16.84 19.82
N ARG A 180 1.98 17.98 19.33
CA ARG A 180 3.27 18.54 19.75
C ARG A 180 3.45 18.69 21.27
N PRO A 181 2.48 19.22 22.04
CA PRO A 181 2.64 19.36 23.49
C PRO A 181 2.78 18.01 24.22
N PHE A 182 2.07 16.98 23.77
CA PHE A 182 2.11 15.65 24.37
C PHE A 182 3.45 14.94 24.09
N VAL A 183 3.99 15.12 22.89
CA VAL A 183 5.34 14.62 22.54
C VAL A 183 6.42 15.33 23.37
N GLN A 184 6.31 16.65 23.54
CA GLN A 184 7.24 17.42 24.37
C GLN A 184 7.18 16.99 25.85
N GLU A 185 5.99 16.69 26.36
CA GLU A 185 5.82 16.19 27.72
C GLU A 185 6.54 14.85 27.94
N VAL A 186 6.39 13.90 27.02
CA VAL A 186 7.09 12.60 27.09
C VAL A 186 8.60 12.78 26.99
N ARG A 187 9.08 13.69 26.13
CA ARG A 187 10.52 13.97 26.00
C ARG A 187 11.13 14.48 27.31
N GLN A 188 10.39 15.24 28.11
CA GLN A 188 10.85 15.79 29.38
C GLN A 188 10.76 14.79 30.54
N ASN A 189 9.80 13.85 30.51
CA ASN A 189 9.57 12.85 31.55
C ASN A 189 10.21 11.50 31.21
N THR A 190 11.54 11.41 31.30
CA THR A 190 12.32 10.23 30.86
C THR A 190 12.28 9.01 31.79
N LEU A 191 11.61 9.10 32.95
CA LEU A 191 11.79 8.15 34.06
C LEU A 191 10.71 7.07 34.20
N LYS A 192 9.63 7.08 33.41
CA LYS A 192 8.59 6.03 33.44
C LYS A 192 8.14 5.64 32.04
N LYS A 193 7.90 4.35 31.83
CA LYS A 193 7.10 3.85 30.69
C LYS A 193 5.67 4.32 30.92
N ASP A 194 5.40 5.52 30.43
CA ASP A 194 4.11 6.17 30.57
C ASP A 194 3.13 5.60 29.55
N GLU A 195 1.89 5.37 29.97
CA GLU A 195 0.77 5.02 29.08
C GLU A 195 0.67 6.02 27.91
N LEU A 196 1.06 7.28 28.13
CA LEU A 196 1.13 8.33 27.13
C LEU A 196 2.09 8.00 25.98
N ARG A 197 3.27 7.43 26.29
CA ARG A 197 4.24 6.98 25.28
C ARG A 197 3.65 5.87 24.41
N THR A 198 2.91 4.94 25.02
CA THR A 198 2.26 3.85 24.29
C THR A 198 1.21 4.36 23.32
N GLU A 199 0.36 5.30 23.73
CA GLU A 199 -0.68 5.86 22.86
C GLU A 199 -0.08 6.71 21.72
N LEU A 200 0.97 7.47 21.98
CA LEU A 200 1.69 8.21 20.92
C LEU A 200 2.42 7.29 19.94
N LEU A 201 2.95 6.16 20.41
CA LEU A 201 3.56 5.14 19.54
C LEU A 201 2.50 4.51 18.62
N LYS A 202 1.36 4.08 19.18
CA LYS A 202 0.24 3.54 18.39
C LYS A 202 -0.22 4.53 17.33
N PHE A 203 -0.38 5.80 17.70
CA PHE A 203 -0.71 6.87 16.76
C PHE A 203 0.33 6.96 15.64
N SER A 204 1.62 7.05 15.98
CA SER A 204 2.69 7.18 14.98
C SER A 204 2.73 6.00 14.02
N MET A 205 2.57 4.76 14.52
CA MET A 205 2.51 3.57 13.68
C MET A 205 1.28 3.54 12.79
N ARG A 206 0.11 3.93 13.32
CA ARG A 206 -1.12 4.04 12.55
C ARG A 206 -1.00 5.09 11.45
N THR A 207 -0.39 6.25 11.74
CA THR A 207 -0.12 7.31 10.75
C THR A 207 0.84 6.87 9.65
N LEU A 208 1.86 6.08 10.00
CA LEU A 208 2.80 5.50 9.03
C LEU A 208 2.10 4.51 8.09
N SER A 209 1.20 3.67 8.59
CA SER A 209 0.39 2.78 7.75
C SER A 209 -0.67 3.54 6.95
N HIS A 210 -1.27 4.57 7.52
CA HIS A 210 -2.28 5.39 6.86
C HIS A 210 -2.33 6.80 7.48
N PRO A 211 -2.16 7.88 6.70
CA PRO A 211 -2.16 7.93 5.23
C PRO A 211 -0.79 7.75 4.57
N LEU A 212 0.31 7.73 5.33
CA LEU A 212 1.66 7.93 4.76
C LEU A 212 2.13 6.82 3.80
N LEU A 213 1.66 5.57 3.97
CA LEU A 213 2.00 4.47 3.06
C LEU A 213 1.37 4.65 1.67
N GLU A 214 0.16 5.22 1.62
CA GLU A 214 -0.62 5.37 0.38
C GLU A 214 -0.32 6.69 -0.34
N VAL A 215 0.21 7.68 0.38
CA VAL A 215 0.56 9.00 -0.16
C VAL A 215 1.80 8.89 -1.05
N HIS A 216 1.70 9.47 -2.25
CA HIS A 216 2.85 9.65 -3.12
C HIS A 216 3.57 10.96 -2.80
N LEU A 217 4.56 10.89 -1.92
CA LEU A 217 5.39 12.05 -1.59
C LEU A 217 6.19 12.49 -2.82
N LYS A 218 6.05 13.76 -3.19
CA LYS A 218 6.79 14.37 -4.28
C LYS A 218 8.26 14.52 -3.92
N ASP A 219 9.15 14.66 -4.90
CA ASP A 219 10.58 14.89 -4.68
C ASP A 219 10.86 16.37 -4.37
N PRO A 220 11.93 16.70 -3.62
CA PRO A 220 12.25 18.08 -3.26
C PRO A 220 12.43 19.00 -4.47
N ASP A 221 12.92 18.44 -5.57
CA ASP A 221 13.11 19.15 -6.84
C ASP A 221 11.78 19.47 -7.54
N THR A 222 10.71 18.72 -7.25
CA THR A 222 9.39 18.91 -7.87
C THR A 222 8.47 19.81 -7.04
N LEU A 223 8.54 19.69 -5.71
CA LEU A 223 7.80 20.50 -4.75
C LEU A 223 8.72 20.76 -3.55
N ALA A 224 9.18 22.01 -3.44
CA ALA A 224 10.13 22.43 -2.41
C ALA A 224 9.50 22.39 -1.00
N GLU A 225 8.26 22.85 -0.87
CA GLU A 225 7.47 22.80 0.37
C GLU A 225 6.30 21.84 0.19
N SER A 226 6.44 20.62 0.73
CA SER A 226 5.37 19.61 0.76
C SER A 226 4.86 19.47 2.20
N PRO A 227 3.60 19.84 2.47
CA PRO A 227 2.99 19.64 3.80
C PRO A 227 3.00 18.17 4.23
N LEU A 228 2.83 17.24 3.29
CA LEU A 228 2.84 15.80 3.57
C LEU A 228 4.24 15.29 3.93
N ARG A 229 5.30 15.82 3.31
CA ARG A 229 6.68 15.54 3.72
C ARG A 229 6.99 16.12 5.10
N ASN A 230 6.54 17.34 5.37
CA ASN A 230 6.69 17.95 6.70
C ASN A 230 5.97 17.10 7.76
N PHE A 231 4.76 16.63 7.46
CA PHE A 231 4.00 15.72 8.31
C PHE A 231 4.78 14.42 8.58
N ALA A 232 5.27 13.74 7.54
CA ALA A 232 6.09 12.53 7.69
C ALA A 232 7.34 12.76 8.56
N THR A 233 8.02 13.89 8.35
CA THR A 233 9.20 14.29 9.13
C THR A 233 8.87 14.49 10.60
N GLU A 234 7.75 15.16 10.91
CA GLU A 234 7.31 15.40 12.28
C GLU A 234 6.87 14.10 12.99
N ILE A 235 6.29 13.13 12.27
CA ILE A 235 6.00 11.80 12.82
C ILE A 235 7.30 11.05 13.15
N MET A 236 8.31 11.07 12.27
CA MET A 236 9.62 10.46 12.53
C MET A 236 10.36 11.11 13.70
N ASN A 237 10.27 12.44 13.82
CA ASN A 237 10.78 13.20 14.96
C ASN A 237 10.03 12.83 16.24
N SER A 238 8.72 12.63 16.17
CA SER A 238 7.89 12.21 17.29
C SER A 238 8.28 10.83 17.80
N LEU A 239 8.48 9.84 16.91
CA LEU A 239 9.00 8.52 17.28
C LEU A 239 10.35 8.59 18.01
N SER A 240 11.25 9.41 17.48
CA SER A 240 12.56 9.64 18.09
C SER A 240 12.44 10.30 19.47
N ALA A 241 11.55 11.28 19.62
CA ALA A 241 11.30 11.99 20.87
C ALA A 241 10.63 11.13 21.94
N ILE A 242 9.77 10.18 21.53
CA ILE A 242 9.16 9.18 22.41
C ILE A 242 10.23 8.19 22.91
N GLY A 243 11.37 8.08 22.22
CA GLY A 243 12.52 7.26 22.60
C GLY A 243 12.62 5.95 21.83
N GLU A 244 11.98 5.85 20.66
CA GLU A 244 12.21 4.77 19.70
C GLU A 244 13.41 5.12 18.80
N SER A 245 14.26 4.13 18.52
CA SER A 245 15.41 4.31 17.62
C SER A 245 15.00 3.95 16.19
N LEU A 246 14.93 4.94 15.29
CA LEU A 246 14.58 4.71 13.88
C LEU A 246 15.47 3.64 13.21
N PRO A 247 16.82 3.62 13.41
CA PRO A 247 17.66 2.54 12.90
C PRO A 247 17.26 1.16 13.42
N SER A 248 16.90 1.06 14.70
CA SER A 248 16.45 -0.22 15.26
C SER A 248 15.13 -0.66 14.64
N LEU A 249 14.19 0.28 14.39
CA LEU A 249 12.90 0.00 13.78
C LEU A 249 13.03 -0.52 12.34
N VAL A 250 14.00 -0.02 11.57
CA VAL A 250 14.21 -0.37 10.17
C VAL A 250 15.09 -1.61 9.99
N TYR A 251 16.22 -1.70 10.70
CA TYR A 251 17.24 -2.75 10.46
C TYR A 251 17.08 -4.00 11.32
N GLN A 252 16.36 -3.94 12.44
CA GLN A 252 16.22 -5.11 13.30
C GLN A 252 15.14 -6.04 12.73
N PRO A 253 15.46 -7.31 12.45
CA PRO A 253 14.49 -8.27 11.93
C PRO A 253 13.27 -8.35 12.85
N LEU A 254 12.08 -8.40 12.26
CA LEU A 254 10.78 -8.48 12.95
C LEU A 254 10.73 -9.57 14.05
N LEU A 255 11.64 -10.56 13.98
CA LEU A 255 11.69 -11.75 14.83
C LEU A 255 12.69 -11.69 16.01
N ARG A 256 13.47 -10.60 16.18
CA ARG A 256 14.47 -10.47 17.27
C ARG A 256 14.32 -9.22 18.13
N ARG A 257 13.11 -8.69 18.27
CA ARG A 257 12.82 -7.66 19.28
C ARG A 257 12.38 -8.34 20.58
N LYS A 258 12.83 -7.76 21.70
CA LYS A 258 12.70 -8.36 23.04
C LYS A 258 11.23 -8.36 23.40
N GLU A 259 10.69 -9.52 23.81
CA GLU A 259 9.40 -9.61 24.51
C GLU A 259 9.32 -8.52 25.58
N VAL A 260 8.49 -7.50 25.33
CA VAL A 260 8.22 -6.45 26.30
C VAL A 260 7.09 -6.95 27.20
N PRO A 261 7.29 -7.16 28.51
CA PRO A 261 6.24 -7.63 29.39
C PRO A 261 5.08 -6.63 29.43
N GLY A 262 3.87 -7.07 29.06
CA GLY A 262 2.63 -6.28 29.16
C GLY A 262 1.88 -6.00 27.86
N PHE A 263 2.40 -6.41 26.69
CA PHE A 263 1.72 -6.24 25.40
C PHE A 263 1.10 -7.57 24.93
N LEU A 264 -0.16 -7.52 24.49
CA LEU A 264 -0.78 -8.59 23.70
C LEU A 264 -0.24 -8.43 22.27
N GLU A 265 0.67 -9.32 21.89
CA GLU A 265 1.27 -9.48 20.54
C GLU A 265 2.04 -8.26 20.00
N GLU A 266 3.37 -8.38 19.89
CA GLU A 266 4.28 -7.32 19.40
C GLU A 266 4.00 -6.92 17.94
N GLU A 267 3.34 -7.78 17.16
CA GLU A 267 2.82 -7.50 15.82
C GLU A 267 1.74 -6.41 15.81
N VAL A 268 1.01 -6.23 16.92
CA VAL A 268 0.00 -5.17 17.07
C VAL A 268 0.66 -3.80 17.28
N CYS A 269 1.85 -3.78 17.88
CA CYS A 269 2.57 -2.54 18.18
C CYS A 269 3.36 -2.02 16.98
N TYR A 270 3.86 -2.93 16.14
CA TYR A 270 4.66 -2.61 14.96
C TYR A 270 4.11 -3.35 13.72
N PRO A 271 3.04 -2.82 13.10
CA PRO A 271 2.51 -3.39 11.86
C PRO A 271 3.57 -3.37 10.75
N LYS A 272 3.55 -4.38 9.88
CA LYS A 272 4.52 -4.51 8.78
C LYS A 272 4.39 -3.36 7.80
N GLU A 273 3.16 -2.91 7.56
CA GLU A 273 2.79 -1.78 6.72
C GLU A 273 3.44 -0.48 7.21
N SER A 274 3.39 -0.24 8.53
CA SER A 274 3.98 0.95 9.17
C SER A 274 5.51 0.94 9.08
N LEU A 275 6.13 -0.23 9.26
CA LEU A 275 7.59 -0.37 9.15
C LEU A 275 8.08 -0.28 7.71
N ALA A 276 7.32 -0.83 6.75
CA ALA A 276 7.59 -0.69 5.33
C ALA A 276 7.49 0.78 4.89
N SER A 277 6.45 1.49 5.35
CA SER A 277 6.31 2.94 5.17
C SER A 277 7.50 3.71 5.74
N LEU A 278 7.91 3.41 6.99
CA LEU A 278 9.09 4.02 7.59
C LEU A 278 10.37 3.77 6.78
N ALA A 279 10.59 2.55 6.32
CA ALA A 279 11.74 2.21 5.48
C ALA A 279 11.68 2.97 4.14
N HIS A 280 10.50 3.12 3.53
CA HIS A 280 10.31 3.88 2.29
C HIS A 280 10.68 5.36 2.49
N LEU A 281 10.18 5.99 3.56
CA LEU A 281 10.49 7.37 3.91
C LEU A 281 12.00 7.62 4.11
N VAL A 282 12.72 6.67 4.71
CA VAL A 282 14.17 6.78 4.97
C VAL A 282 14.99 6.50 3.71
N PHE A 283 14.75 5.40 3.01
CA PHE A 283 15.63 4.96 1.92
C PHE A 283 15.28 5.57 0.57
N VAL A 284 14.01 5.89 0.31
CA VAL A 284 13.55 6.47 -0.95
C VAL A 284 13.50 8.00 -0.87
N HIS A 285 12.88 8.54 0.18
CA HIS A 285 12.74 10.00 0.35
C HIS A 285 13.83 10.65 1.19
N HIS A 286 14.80 9.87 1.68
CA HIS A 286 15.97 10.36 2.42
C HIS A 286 15.62 11.18 3.68
N LEU A 287 14.45 10.93 4.29
CA LEU A 287 14.04 11.59 5.51
C LEU A 287 14.82 11.02 6.72
N ALA A 288 15.25 11.92 7.61
CA ALA A 288 16.01 11.61 8.82
C ALA A 288 17.29 10.78 8.59
N THR A 289 17.91 10.88 7.42
CA THR A 289 19.15 10.15 7.06
C THR A 289 20.30 10.42 8.03
N ASP A 290 20.35 11.60 8.63
CA ASP A 290 21.35 11.98 9.65
C ASP A 290 21.30 11.10 10.92
N ASN A 291 20.15 10.50 11.22
CA ASN A 291 19.98 9.63 12.38
C ASN A 291 20.43 8.19 12.12
N PHE A 292 20.77 7.84 10.88
CA PHE A 292 21.15 6.50 10.48
C PHE A 292 22.67 6.36 10.30
N PRO A 293 23.26 5.22 10.72
CA PRO A 293 24.66 4.96 10.44
C PRO A 293 24.88 4.87 8.92
N SER A 294 25.99 5.42 8.43
CA SER A 294 26.37 5.31 7.02
C SER A 294 26.72 3.86 6.67
N VAL A 295 25.74 3.12 6.14
CA VAL A 295 25.93 1.76 5.65
C VAL A 295 26.34 1.81 4.19
N TYR A 296 27.60 1.51 3.91
CA TYR A 296 28.16 1.54 2.55
C TYR A 296 27.97 0.24 1.76
N SER A 297 27.54 -0.85 2.41
CA SER A 297 27.30 -2.14 1.73
C SER A 297 25.91 -2.18 1.12
N PRO A 298 25.77 -2.19 -0.22
CA PRO A 298 24.47 -2.27 -0.88
C PRO A 298 23.74 -3.58 -0.57
N VAL A 299 24.49 -4.68 -0.41
CA VAL A 299 23.96 -6.01 -0.09
C VAL A 299 23.34 -6.05 1.31
N PHE A 300 23.94 -5.35 2.29
CA PHE A 300 23.34 -5.23 3.62
C PHE A 300 22.00 -4.48 3.57
N CYS A 301 21.97 -3.34 2.87
CA CYS A 301 20.75 -2.55 2.71
C CYS A 301 19.67 -3.35 1.98
N LEU A 302 20.04 -4.07 0.91
CA LEU A 302 19.12 -4.97 0.20
C LEU A 302 18.53 -6.01 1.16
N ARG A 303 19.37 -6.72 1.92
CA ARG A 303 18.90 -7.75 2.86
C ARG A 303 17.87 -7.22 3.86
N SER A 304 18.08 -6.02 4.40
CA SER A 304 17.13 -5.40 5.33
C SER A 304 15.86 -4.90 4.64
N ASN A 305 15.98 -4.39 3.41
CA ASN A 305 14.86 -3.81 2.67
C ASN A 305 14.00 -4.83 1.93
N MET A 306 14.49 -6.05 1.73
CA MET A 306 13.72 -7.14 1.11
C MET A 306 12.48 -7.53 1.92
N GLU A 307 12.44 -7.23 3.23
CA GLU A 307 11.24 -7.40 4.07
C GLU A 307 10.22 -6.26 3.91
N HIS A 308 10.66 -5.10 3.42
CA HIS A 308 9.89 -3.83 3.38
C HIS A 308 9.43 -3.44 1.96
N GLU A 309 9.58 -4.35 1.00
CA GLU A 309 9.17 -4.19 -0.40
C GLU A 309 9.86 -3.07 -1.22
N LEU A 310 11.05 -2.63 -0.80
CA LEU A 310 11.81 -1.53 -1.44
C LEU A 310 12.85 -2.03 -2.45
N TYR A 311 12.39 -2.65 -3.54
CA TYR A 311 13.28 -3.42 -4.43
C TYR A 311 14.12 -2.54 -5.37
N GLU A 312 13.50 -1.68 -6.18
CA GLU A 312 14.19 -0.96 -7.27
C GLU A 312 15.36 -0.12 -6.75
N LYS A 313 15.11 0.78 -5.78
CA LYS A 313 16.14 1.65 -5.20
C LYS A 313 17.25 0.87 -4.49
N SER A 314 16.94 -0.30 -3.91
CA SER A 314 17.94 -1.15 -3.26
C SER A 314 18.80 -1.90 -4.28
N LEU A 315 18.21 -2.34 -5.40
CA LEU A 315 18.90 -3.08 -6.46
C LEU A 315 19.78 -2.19 -7.34
N VAL A 316 19.40 -0.93 -7.58
CA VAL A 316 20.20 0.00 -8.41
C VAL A 316 21.64 0.20 -7.91
N ARG A 317 21.87 0.02 -6.61
CA ARG A 317 23.21 0.17 -5.99
C ARG A 317 24.02 -1.14 -5.97
N VAL A 318 23.42 -2.26 -6.37
CA VAL A 318 24.05 -3.57 -6.35
C VAL A 318 24.70 -3.81 -7.71
N GLU A 319 25.98 -4.18 -7.73
CA GLU A 319 26.68 -4.52 -8.96
C GLU A 319 26.15 -5.84 -9.55
N ASP A 320 26.07 -5.92 -10.87
CA ASP A 320 25.61 -7.12 -11.56
C ASP A 320 26.49 -8.33 -11.21
N GLY A 321 25.85 -9.45 -10.83
CA GLY A 321 26.55 -10.69 -10.46
C GLY A 321 27.21 -10.68 -9.08
N SER A 322 27.05 -9.61 -8.29
CA SER A 322 27.66 -9.49 -6.94
C SER A 322 26.88 -10.18 -5.82
N LEU A 323 25.63 -10.60 -6.06
CA LEU A 323 24.79 -11.26 -5.06
C LEU A 323 25.20 -12.73 -4.86
N SER A 324 25.55 -13.10 -3.63
CA SER A 324 25.83 -14.50 -3.28
C SER A 324 24.57 -15.35 -3.29
N ALA A 325 24.70 -16.61 -3.73
CA ALA A 325 23.64 -17.61 -3.65
C ALA A 325 23.18 -17.89 -2.20
N ASP A 326 24.04 -17.65 -1.20
CA ASP A 326 23.70 -17.84 0.21
C ASP A 326 22.53 -16.96 0.67
N LEU A 327 22.26 -15.84 -0.02
CA LEU A 327 21.14 -14.96 0.29
C LEU A 327 19.78 -15.64 0.05
N LEU A 328 19.74 -16.67 -0.80
CA LEU A 328 18.52 -17.43 -1.10
C LEU A 328 18.07 -18.34 0.04
N GLU A 329 18.95 -18.62 1.01
CA GLU A 329 18.55 -19.29 2.25
C GLU A 329 17.56 -18.43 3.06
N ILE A 330 17.55 -17.11 2.81
CA ILE A 330 16.61 -16.19 3.42
C ILE A 330 15.30 -16.24 2.62
N ARG A 331 14.21 -16.66 3.30
CA ARG A 331 12.88 -16.84 2.70
C ARG A 331 12.40 -15.65 1.86
N THR A 332 12.69 -14.41 2.28
CA THR A 332 12.26 -13.19 1.58
C THR A 332 12.85 -13.10 0.18
N PHE A 333 14.10 -13.53 -0.02
CA PHE A 333 14.74 -13.56 -1.34
C PHE A 333 14.09 -14.57 -2.31
N LEU A 334 13.29 -15.52 -1.81
CA LEU A 334 12.50 -16.44 -2.62
C LEU A 334 11.05 -15.96 -2.82
N THR A 335 10.42 -15.43 -1.76
CA THR A 335 9.01 -15.01 -1.81
C THR A 335 8.79 -13.72 -2.59
N VAL A 336 9.74 -12.80 -2.55
CA VAL A 336 9.65 -11.50 -3.25
C VAL A 336 9.53 -11.69 -4.76
N PRO A 337 10.43 -12.44 -5.44
CA PRO A 337 10.25 -12.82 -6.84
C PRO A 337 8.88 -13.42 -7.16
N GLN A 338 8.36 -14.31 -6.31
CA GLN A 338 7.05 -14.93 -6.51
C GLN A 338 5.90 -13.93 -6.44
N ASN A 339 5.96 -13.00 -5.49
CA ASN A 339 4.97 -11.94 -5.38
C ASN A 339 5.05 -11.00 -6.59
N LEU A 340 6.25 -10.72 -7.09
CA LEU A 340 6.41 -9.91 -8.30
C LEU A 340 5.80 -10.61 -9.51
N VAL A 341 5.97 -11.92 -9.67
CA VAL A 341 5.27 -12.70 -10.71
C VAL A 341 3.75 -12.58 -10.60
N LYS A 342 3.19 -12.57 -9.37
CA LYS A 342 1.74 -12.33 -9.18
C LYS A 342 1.34 -10.93 -9.61
N VAL A 343 2.13 -9.91 -9.27
CA VAL A 343 1.88 -8.52 -9.73
C VAL A 343 1.93 -8.45 -11.25
N MET A 344 2.94 -9.05 -11.89
CA MET A 344 3.09 -9.06 -13.35
C MET A 344 1.92 -9.73 -14.09
N THR A 345 1.30 -10.75 -13.47
CA THR A 345 0.24 -11.56 -14.09
C THR A 345 -1.18 -11.10 -13.75
N ILE A 346 -1.39 -10.50 -12.57
CA ILE A 346 -2.72 -10.17 -12.04
C ILE A 346 -2.94 -8.64 -11.98
N CYS A 347 -1.90 -7.82 -11.85
CA CYS A 347 -2.07 -6.38 -11.70
C CYS A 347 -2.54 -5.74 -13.02
N PRO A 348 -3.61 -4.93 -13.01
CA PRO A 348 -4.10 -4.24 -14.20
C PRO A 348 -3.20 -3.07 -14.65
N ARG A 349 -2.20 -2.68 -13.85
CA ARG A 349 -1.27 -1.60 -14.16
C ARG A 349 -0.02 -2.16 -14.84
N HIS A 350 0.10 -1.90 -16.15
CA HIS A 350 1.19 -2.41 -16.98
C HIS A 350 2.56 -1.74 -16.73
N ASP A 351 2.60 -0.63 -15.97
CA ASP A 351 3.83 0.16 -15.74
C ASP A 351 4.79 -0.47 -14.71
N LEU A 352 4.39 -1.52 -14.00
CA LEU A 352 5.11 -2.09 -12.85
C LEU A 352 5.95 -3.36 -13.16
N VAL A 353 6.15 -3.69 -14.45
CA VAL A 353 6.50 -5.06 -14.88
C VAL A 353 8.01 -5.28 -15.16
N SER A 354 8.91 -4.35 -14.86
CA SER A 354 10.24 -4.31 -15.50
C SER A 354 11.44 -4.97 -14.79
N TYR A 355 11.35 -5.59 -13.60
CA TYR A 355 12.57 -5.99 -12.88
C TYR A 355 12.52 -7.38 -12.23
N MET A 356 13.16 -8.39 -12.85
CA MET A 356 13.38 -9.71 -12.23
C MET A 356 14.82 -10.19 -12.50
N LEU A 357 15.62 -10.32 -11.44
CA LEU A 357 16.99 -10.86 -11.49
C LEU A 357 17.26 -11.77 -10.28
N ILE A 358 16.51 -12.87 -10.08
CA ILE A 358 16.87 -13.88 -9.06
C ILE A 358 16.52 -15.30 -9.54
N GLU A 359 17.47 -16.22 -9.31
CA GLU A 359 17.53 -17.66 -9.64
C GLU A 359 16.41 -18.28 -10.48
N THR A 360 16.77 -18.63 -11.72
CA THR A 360 15.88 -19.12 -12.77
C THR A 360 15.27 -20.50 -12.49
N GLU A 361 15.90 -21.34 -11.67
CA GLU A 361 15.45 -22.73 -11.47
C GLU A 361 14.21 -22.85 -10.55
N TYR A 362 14.23 -22.14 -9.41
CA TYR A 362 13.10 -22.16 -8.47
C TYR A 362 11.87 -21.46 -9.04
N MET A 363 12.07 -20.34 -9.72
CA MET A 363 11.00 -19.62 -10.42
C MET A 363 10.35 -20.49 -11.48
N LEU A 364 11.12 -21.21 -12.30
CA LEU A 364 10.59 -22.09 -13.35
C LEU A 364 9.71 -23.23 -12.80
N LYS A 365 9.93 -23.67 -11.56
CA LYS A 365 9.10 -24.69 -10.90
C LYS A 365 7.84 -24.12 -10.25
N THR A 366 7.76 -22.81 -10.01
CA THR A 366 6.71 -22.19 -9.19
C THR A 366 5.83 -21.21 -9.98
N SER A 367 6.33 -20.62 -11.06
CA SER A 367 5.56 -19.75 -11.94
C SER A 367 4.75 -20.59 -12.93
N ASN A 368 3.55 -21.04 -12.57
CA ASN A 368 2.65 -21.77 -13.46
C ASN A 368 2.04 -20.88 -14.58
N HIS A 369 2.84 -20.00 -15.18
CA HIS A 369 2.43 -19.03 -16.19
C HIS A 369 3.41 -19.07 -17.37
N SER A 370 2.93 -19.53 -18.52
CA SER A 370 3.73 -19.80 -19.73
C SER A 370 4.57 -18.61 -20.21
N GLY A 371 4.05 -17.38 -20.14
CA GLY A 371 4.81 -16.18 -20.49
C GLY A 371 5.96 -15.84 -19.52
N VAL A 372 5.82 -16.18 -18.23
CA VAL A 372 6.87 -15.96 -17.23
C VAL A 372 7.94 -17.04 -17.37
N GLU A 373 7.53 -18.28 -17.59
CA GLU A 373 8.44 -19.37 -17.93
C GLU A 373 9.24 -19.06 -19.21
N GLY A 374 8.60 -18.55 -20.26
CA GLY A 374 9.27 -18.11 -21.49
C GLY A 374 10.31 -17.02 -21.24
N TYR A 375 9.98 -16.02 -20.41
CA TYR A 375 10.93 -14.98 -19.98
C TYR A 375 12.13 -15.56 -19.20
N ILE A 376 11.89 -16.48 -18.27
CA ILE A 376 12.95 -17.17 -17.51
C ILE A 376 13.86 -17.96 -18.46
N ILE A 377 13.29 -18.68 -19.42
CA ILE A 377 14.01 -19.45 -20.42
C ILE A 377 14.90 -18.54 -21.29
N LYS A 378 14.37 -17.38 -21.70
CA LYS A 378 15.13 -16.35 -22.40
C LYS A 378 16.30 -15.82 -21.54
N ASN A 379 16.12 -15.67 -20.23
CA ASN A 379 17.22 -15.27 -19.34
C ASN A 379 18.27 -16.37 -19.20
N ILE A 380 17.87 -17.64 -19.04
CA ILE A 380 18.81 -18.79 -19.03
C ILE A 380 19.63 -18.80 -20.33
N LYS A 381 18.98 -18.61 -21.48
CA LYS A 381 19.63 -18.49 -22.79
C LYS A 381 20.73 -17.42 -22.77
N ASN A 382 20.42 -16.22 -22.29
CA ASN A 382 21.35 -15.09 -22.29
C ASN A 382 22.53 -15.34 -21.33
N GLN A 383 22.29 -16.01 -20.19
CA GLN A 383 23.34 -16.37 -19.24
C GLN A 383 24.29 -17.43 -19.80
N ILE A 384 23.78 -18.42 -20.52
CA ILE A 384 24.60 -19.41 -21.23
C ILE A 384 25.44 -18.73 -22.31
N ASP A 385 24.84 -17.87 -23.15
CA ASP A 385 25.57 -17.12 -24.18
C ASP A 385 26.65 -16.20 -23.60
N SER A 386 26.40 -15.62 -22.42
CA SER A 386 27.37 -14.77 -21.74
C SER A 386 28.50 -15.57 -21.12
N ALA A 387 28.20 -16.71 -20.49
CA ALA A 387 29.20 -17.58 -19.87
C ALA A 387 30.24 -18.07 -20.88
N LEU A 388 29.79 -18.40 -22.09
CA LEU A 388 30.65 -18.94 -23.16
C LEU A 388 31.57 -17.90 -23.82
N LYS A 389 31.39 -16.60 -23.52
CA LYS A 389 32.26 -15.53 -24.04
C LYS A 389 33.52 -15.42 -23.18
N PRO A 390 34.70 -15.23 -23.80
CA PRO A 390 35.96 -15.18 -23.07
C PRO A 390 35.97 -14.03 -22.04
N GLY A 391 36.21 -14.36 -20.76
CA GLY A 391 36.30 -13.40 -19.65
C GLY A 391 35.03 -13.26 -18.80
N HIS A 392 33.97 -14.04 -19.08
CA HIS A 392 32.71 -14.04 -18.34
C HIS A 392 32.35 -15.43 -17.78
N ASP A 393 33.35 -16.16 -17.28
CA ASP A 393 33.18 -17.53 -16.79
C ASP A 393 32.14 -17.61 -15.66
N ASN A 394 30.97 -18.20 -15.94
CA ASN A 394 29.97 -18.52 -14.93
C ASN A 394 29.80 -20.03 -14.80
N CYS A 395 30.44 -20.57 -13.77
CA CYS A 395 30.46 -22.00 -13.45
C CYS A 395 29.09 -22.65 -13.18
N TRP A 396 28.00 -21.88 -13.09
CA TRP A 396 26.63 -22.38 -12.98
C TRP A 396 25.98 -22.70 -14.33
N PHE A 397 26.38 -22.00 -15.41
CA PHE A 397 25.83 -22.16 -16.75
C PHE A 397 26.76 -22.94 -17.70
N GLU A 398 27.78 -23.59 -17.13
CA GLU A 398 28.76 -24.40 -17.84
C GLU A 398 29.00 -25.74 -17.13
N GLY A 399 29.59 -26.69 -17.86
CA GLY A 399 30.05 -27.96 -17.31
C GLY A 399 28.94 -28.80 -16.68
N VAL A 400 29.20 -29.37 -15.50
CA VAL A 400 28.35 -30.40 -14.85
C VAL A 400 27.02 -29.85 -14.32
N ARG A 401 26.90 -28.54 -14.11
CA ARG A 401 25.69 -27.90 -13.56
C ARG A 401 24.66 -27.50 -14.60
N LEU A 402 25.06 -27.40 -15.87
CA LEU A 402 24.16 -27.08 -16.97
C LEU A 402 23.15 -28.21 -17.28
N PRO A 403 23.53 -29.50 -17.37
CA PRO A 403 22.59 -30.56 -17.75
C PRO A 403 21.35 -30.73 -16.84
N PRO A 404 21.44 -30.66 -15.49
CA PRO A 404 20.26 -30.64 -14.64
C PRO A 404 19.28 -29.50 -14.96
N LEU A 405 19.79 -28.29 -15.21
CA LEU A 405 18.98 -27.12 -15.57
C LEU A 405 18.31 -27.33 -16.93
N LEU A 406 19.02 -27.89 -17.91
CA LEU A 406 18.46 -28.19 -19.23
C LEU A 406 17.34 -29.22 -19.19
N ARG A 407 17.43 -30.24 -18.33
CA ARG A 407 16.34 -31.21 -18.13
C ARG A 407 15.06 -30.59 -17.57
N LEU A 408 15.18 -29.48 -16.84
CA LEU A 408 14.03 -28.74 -16.33
C LEU A 408 13.38 -27.87 -17.42
N VAL A 409 14.21 -27.22 -18.25
CA VAL A 409 13.74 -26.32 -19.31
C VAL A 409 13.21 -27.08 -20.53
N LEU A 410 13.89 -28.14 -20.95
CA LEU A 410 13.55 -28.98 -22.10
C LEU A 410 12.60 -30.10 -21.70
N ARG A 411 11.49 -29.73 -21.06
CA ARG A 411 10.42 -30.64 -20.68
C ARG A 411 9.09 -30.11 -21.15
N LEU A 412 8.29 -30.97 -21.76
CA LEU A 412 6.91 -30.68 -22.11
C LEU A 412 6.02 -31.06 -20.91
N PRO A 413 5.25 -30.12 -20.32
CA PRO A 413 4.47 -30.36 -19.11
C PRO A 413 3.47 -31.52 -19.27
N ASP A 414 2.76 -31.56 -20.40
CA ASP A 414 1.78 -32.59 -20.73
C ASP A 414 2.27 -33.52 -21.86
N GLY A 415 3.59 -33.59 -22.07
CA GLY A 415 4.18 -34.37 -23.15
C GLY A 415 3.63 -33.93 -24.53
N PRO A 416 3.23 -34.87 -25.41
CA PRO A 416 2.71 -34.54 -26.74
C PRO A 416 1.42 -33.69 -26.76
N GLU A 417 0.68 -33.63 -25.65
CA GLU A 417 -0.59 -32.87 -25.57
C GLU A 417 -0.40 -31.41 -25.13
N THR A 418 0.85 -31.00 -24.86
CA THR A 418 1.19 -29.63 -24.46
C THR A 418 0.72 -28.61 -25.49
N ASP A 419 0.11 -27.50 -25.05
CA ASP A 419 -0.25 -26.37 -25.93
C ASP A 419 1.01 -25.66 -26.45
N LEU A 420 1.43 -26.03 -27.66
CA LEU A 420 2.66 -25.53 -28.28
C LEU A 420 2.62 -24.02 -28.56
N LEU A 421 1.44 -23.39 -28.70
CA LEU A 421 1.33 -21.96 -28.95
C LEU A 421 1.71 -21.11 -27.73
N GLN A 422 1.59 -21.68 -26.53
CA GLN A 422 1.95 -20.99 -25.28
C GLN A 422 3.43 -21.14 -24.91
N TYR A 423 4.14 -22.11 -25.48
CA TYR A 423 5.51 -22.49 -25.08
C TYR A 423 6.55 -22.37 -26.21
N LEU A 424 6.40 -21.36 -27.06
CA LEU A 424 7.22 -21.13 -28.26
C LEU A 424 8.71 -20.87 -28.00
N ASP A 425 9.07 -20.48 -26.78
CA ASP A 425 10.45 -20.12 -26.43
C ASP A 425 11.36 -21.34 -26.17
N ARG A 426 10.77 -22.51 -25.87
CA ARG A 426 11.51 -23.74 -25.52
C ARG A 426 12.33 -24.31 -26.69
N PRO A 427 11.83 -24.40 -27.93
CA PRO A 427 12.59 -24.92 -29.08
C PRO A 427 13.74 -24.00 -29.54
N VAL A 428 13.59 -22.67 -29.39
CA VAL A 428 14.63 -21.70 -29.78
C VAL A 428 15.86 -21.80 -28.87
N LEU A 429 15.66 -22.10 -27.58
CA LEU A 429 16.76 -22.39 -26.65
C LEU A 429 17.59 -23.61 -27.09
N LEU A 430 16.91 -24.65 -27.59
CA LEU A 430 17.56 -25.88 -28.03
C LEU A 430 18.59 -25.60 -29.13
N LEU A 431 18.26 -24.72 -30.08
CA LEU A 431 19.12 -24.34 -31.21
C LEU A 431 20.44 -23.68 -30.78
N LEU A 432 20.43 -22.96 -29.64
CA LEU A 432 21.64 -22.36 -29.08
C LEU A 432 22.50 -23.39 -28.36
N LEU A 433 21.90 -24.30 -27.60
CA LEU A 433 22.62 -25.34 -26.86
C LEU A 433 23.47 -26.24 -27.77
N PHE A 434 23.03 -26.47 -29.01
CA PHE A 434 23.80 -27.19 -30.03
C PHE A 434 25.15 -26.54 -30.38
N GLN A 435 25.29 -25.22 -30.20
CA GLN A 435 26.57 -24.54 -30.43
C GLN A 435 27.54 -24.67 -29.24
N THR A 436 27.05 -25.07 -28.06
CA THR A 436 27.75 -24.89 -26.76
C THR A 436 28.43 -26.14 -26.20
N GLY A 437 28.24 -27.32 -26.81
CA GLY A 437 29.01 -28.50 -26.42
C GLY A 437 28.30 -29.53 -25.53
N VAL A 438 26.99 -29.45 -25.31
CA VAL A 438 26.24 -30.38 -24.44
C VAL A 438 25.95 -31.71 -25.15
N TRP A 439 26.99 -32.44 -25.50
CA TRP A 439 26.89 -33.69 -26.29
C TRP A 439 26.56 -34.91 -25.44
N THR A 440 26.90 -34.89 -24.14
CA THR A 440 26.81 -36.08 -23.28
C THR A 440 25.37 -36.48 -22.90
N GLU A 441 24.39 -35.60 -23.07
CA GLU A 441 22.98 -35.84 -22.68
C GLU A 441 22.01 -35.73 -23.87
N LEU A 442 22.54 -35.61 -25.09
CA LEU A 442 21.78 -35.43 -26.31
C LEU A 442 20.74 -36.53 -26.52
N TYR A 443 21.13 -37.79 -26.32
CA TYR A 443 20.24 -38.96 -26.42
C TYR A 443 19.05 -38.87 -25.45
N LYS A 444 19.25 -38.33 -24.24
CA LYS A 444 18.16 -38.15 -23.27
C LYS A 444 17.22 -37.03 -23.68
N ILE A 445 17.76 -35.94 -24.23
CA ILE A 445 16.96 -34.80 -24.73
C ILE A 445 16.14 -35.22 -25.95
N GLU A 446 16.72 -36.02 -26.85
CA GLU A 446 16.02 -36.57 -28.02
C GLU A 446 14.78 -37.37 -27.59
N ASP A 447 14.96 -38.28 -26.64
CA ASP A 447 13.88 -39.13 -26.11
C ASP A 447 12.86 -38.36 -25.27
N SER A 448 13.31 -37.45 -24.40
CA SER A 448 12.43 -36.77 -23.44
C SER A 448 11.73 -35.52 -23.98
N PHE A 449 12.26 -34.93 -25.06
CA PHE A 449 11.77 -33.64 -25.58
C PHE A 449 11.52 -33.67 -27.09
N MET A 450 12.50 -34.05 -27.92
CA MET A 450 12.36 -33.93 -29.38
C MET A 450 11.31 -34.87 -29.97
N LYS A 451 11.31 -36.15 -29.58
CA LYS A 451 10.30 -37.13 -30.04
C LYS A 451 8.89 -36.74 -29.60
N PRO A 452 8.63 -36.42 -28.31
CA PRO A 452 7.33 -35.91 -27.88
C PRO A 452 6.90 -34.61 -28.59
N LEU A 453 7.83 -33.69 -28.83
CA LEU A 453 7.55 -32.43 -29.53
C LEU A 453 7.10 -32.69 -30.97
N ARG A 454 7.73 -33.63 -31.67
CA ARG A 454 7.32 -34.03 -33.04
C ARG A 454 5.91 -34.61 -33.07
N VAL A 455 5.59 -35.47 -32.10
CA VAL A 455 4.22 -36.02 -31.97
C VAL A 455 3.22 -34.90 -31.70
N GLY A 456 3.54 -33.99 -30.78
CA GLY A 456 2.69 -32.84 -30.46
C GLY A 456 2.46 -31.93 -31.66
N LEU A 457 3.50 -31.58 -32.42
CA LEU A 457 3.39 -30.76 -33.63
C LEU A 457 2.48 -31.39 -34.67
N ASN A 458 2.63 -32.68 -34.93
CA ASN A 458 1.79 -33.41 -35.88
C ASN A 458 0.33 -33.43 -35.43
N MET A 459 0.09 -33.66 -34.14
CA MET A 459 -1.26 -33.68 -33.56
C MET A 459 -1.91 -32.29 -33.60
N SER A 460 -1.19 -31.25 -33.17
CA SER A 460 -1.67 -29.86 -33.19
C SER A 460 -1.94 -29.39 -34.62
N ARG A 461 -1.03 -29.63 -35.56
CA ARG A 461 -1.22 -29.28 -36.97
C ARG A 461 -2.47 -29.97 -37.53
N ALA A 462 -2.60 -31.28 -37.37
CA ALA A 462 -3.76 -32.02 -37.86
C ALA A 462 -5.09 -31.51 -37.25
N HIS A 463 -5.07 -31.13 -35.97
CA HIS A 463 -6.23 -30.53 -35.30
C HIS A 463 -6.61 -29.17 -35.91
N TYR A 464 -5.66 -28.26 -36.03
CA TYR A 464 -5.89 -26.91 -36.56
C TYR A 464 -6.24 -26.91 -38.05
N GLU A 465 -5.63 -27.78 -38.86
CA GLU A 465 -6.00 -27.97 -40.28
C GLU A 465 -7.44 -28.49 -40.42
N LYS A 466 -7.82 -29.48 -39.59
CA LYS A 466 -9.20 -30.00 -39.58
C LYS A 466 -10.20 -28.92 -39.17
N GLU A 467 -9.87 -28.09 -38.18
CA GLU A 467 -10.72 -26.97 -37.74
C GLU A 467 -10.79 -25.84 -38.79
N LEU A 468 -9.69 -25.60 -39.52
CA LEU A 468 -9.68 -24.68 -40.66
C LEU A 468 -10.59 -25.18 -41.80
N HIS A 469 -10.52 -26.47 -42.12
CA HIS A 469 -11.39 -27.08 -43.13
C HIS A 469 -12.86 -27.08 -42.69
N SER A 470 -13.17 -27.40 -41.44
CA SER A 470 -14.54 -27.40 -40.89
C SER A 470 -15.16 -26.00 -40.89
N THR A 471 -14.40 -24.98 -40.49
CA THR A 471 -14.84 -23.57 -40.48
C THR A 471 -15.07 -23.06 -41.91
N MET A 472 -14.19 -23.40 -42.85
CA MET A 472 -14.34 -23.05 -44.28
C MET A 472 -15.54 -23.74 -44.94
N ASP A 473 -15.85 -24.99 -44.57
CA ASP A 473 -17.00 -25.71 -45.10
C ASP A 473 -18.32 -25.29 -44.43
N SER A 474 -18.31 -24.87 -43.16
CA SER A 474 -19.45 -24.27 -42.48
C SER A 474 -19.89 -22.94 -43.10
N LYS A 475 -18.95 -22.17 -43.67
CA LYS A 475 -19.22 -20.95 -44.45
C LYS A 475 -19.93 -21.28 -45.77
N LYS A 476 -19.54 -22.38 -46.42
CA LYS A 476 -20.18 -22.84 -47.68
C LYS A 476 -21.60 -23.36 -47.44
N SER A 477 -21.89 -23.95 -46.28
CA SER A 477 -23.22 -24.47 -45.94
C SER A 477 -24.18 -23.42 -45.37
N LYS A 478 -23.71 -22.42 -44.60
CA LYS A 478 -24.54 -21.30 -44.08
C LYS A 478 -24.84 -20.20 -45.11
N GLY A 479 -24.20 -20.20 -46.28
CA GLY A 479 -24.49 -19.28 -47.39
C GLY A 479 -25.89 -19.42 -48.05
N LYS A 480 -26.77 -20.28 -47.53
CA LYS A 480 -28.12 -20.51 -48.09
C LYS A 480 -29.31 -20.14 -47.18
N GLY A 481 -29.10 -19.48 -46.04
CA GLY A 481 -30.23 -19.02 -45.23
C GLY A 481 -29.88 -17.99 -44.17
N GLN A 482 -30.68 -16.91 -44.13
CA GLN A 482 -30.75 -15.82 -43.14
C GLN A 482 -29.72 -14.69 -43.25
N HIS A 483 -30.06 -13.71 -44.10
CA HIS A 483 -29.67 -12.32 -43.92
C HIS A 483 -30.43 -11.75 -42.72
N HIS A 484 -29.76 -11.45 -41.59
CA HIS A 484 -30.07 -10.28 -40.73
C HIS A 484 -29.13 -10.15 -39.49
N SER A 485 -28.13 -11.01 -39.29
CA SER A 485 -27.12 -10.86 -38.21
C SER A 485 -25.65 -10.79 -38.68
N CYS A 486 -25.39 -10.30 -39.90
CA CYS A 486 -24.15 -10.62 -40.64
C CYS A 486 -22.92 -9.72 -40.37
N PHE A 487 -23.03 -8.54 -39.75
CA PHE A 487 -21.86 -7.64 -39.61
C PHE A 487 -20.90 -7.99 -38.47
N TYR A 488 -21.43 -8.40 -37.31
CA TYR A 488 -20.59 -8.87 -36.19
C TYR A 488 -20.02 -10.28 -36.45
N PHE A 489 -20.80 -11.13 -37.14
CA PHE A 489 -20.41 -12.51 -37.43
C PHE A 489 -19.29 -12.58 -38.49
N SER A 490 -19.33 -11.76 -39.55
CA SER A 490 -18.27 -11.77 -40.58
C SER A 490 -16.91 -11.34 -40.03
N SER A 491 -16.90 -10.34 -39.15
CA SER A 491 -15.70 -9.83 -38.49
C SER A 491 -15.09 -10.88 -37.56
N PHE A 492 -15.90 -11.47 -36.67
CA PHE A 492 -15.45 -12.52 -35.74
C PHE A 492 -14.92 -13.76 -36.46
N PHE A 493 -15.53 -14.16 -37.58
CA PHE A 493 -15.06 -15.27 -38.41
C PHE A 493 -13.75 -14.97 -39.13
N HIS A 494 -13.57 -13.73 -39.60
CA HIS A 494 -12.30 -13.35 -40.22
C HIS A 494 -11.17 -13.36 -39.18
N PHE A 495 -11.42 -12.84 -37.98
CA PHE A 495 -10.47 -12.91 -36.86
C PHE A 495 -10.16 -14.36 -36.47
N SER A 496 -11.14 -15.27 -36.45
CA SER A 496 -10.88 -16.68 -36.11
C SER A 496 -10.06 -17.41 -37.19
N LEU A 497 -10.31 -17.14 -38.47
CA LEU A 497 -9.53 -17.72 -39.58
C LEU A 497 -8.08 -17.20 -39.59
N VAL A 498 -7.89 -15.91 -39.34
CA VAL A 498 -6.55 -15.32 -39.23
C VAL A 498 -5.80 -15.91 -38.03
N ALA A 499 -6.47 -16.12 -36.90
CA ALA A 499 -5.87 -16.77 -35.73
C ALA A 499 -5.45 -18.23 -36.01
N LEU A 500 -6.29 -19.01 -36.71
CA LEU A 500 -5.95 -20.39 -37.11
C LEU A 500 -4.75 -20.44 -38.06
N HIS A 501 -4.69 -19.55 -39.04
CA HIS A 501 -3.53 -19.45 -39.94
C HIS A 501 -2.25 -19.02 -39.19
N SER A 502 -2.37 -18.08 -38.26
CA SER A 502 -1.26 -17.66 -37.40
C SER A 502 -0.70 -18.83 -36.58
N ALA A 503 -1.57 -19.68 -36.03
CA ALA A 503 -1.17 -20.88 -35.30
C ALA A 503 -0.41 -21.88 -36.19
N LEU A 504 -0.91 -22.14 -37.41
CA LEU A 504 -0.24 -23.05 -38.36
C LEU A 504 1.15 -22.55 -38.76
N HIS A 505 1.30 -21.26 -39.07
CA HIS A 505 2.61 -20.67 -39.35
C HIS A 505 3.58 -20.78 -38.16
N THR A 506 3.05 -20.69 -36.95
CA THR A 506 3.84 -20.89 -35.74
C THR A 506 4.35 -22.33 -35.62
N PHE A 507 3.52 -23.32 -35.95
CA PHE A 507 3.95 -24.73 -35.98
C PHE A 507 5.00 -24.99 -37.06
N ASP A 508 4.84 -24.41 -38.25
CA ASP A 508 5.83 -24.52 -39.34
C ASP A 508 7.19 -23.95 -38.91
N MET A 509 7.19 -22.82 -38.19
CA MET A 509 8.41 -22.23 -37.63
C MET A 509 9.09 -23.20 -36.65
N ILE A 510 8.34 -23.80 -35.71
CA ILE A 510 8.90 -24.76 -34.75
C ILE A 510 9.46 -26.00 -35.46
N GLU A 511 8.77 -26.51 -36.47
CA GLU A 511 9.22 -27.67 -37.25
C GLU A 511 10.51 -27.37 -38.01
N SER A 512 10.63 -26.17 -38.61
CA SER A 512 11.87 -25.75 -39.28
C SER A 512 13.08 -25.71 -38.33
N VAL A 513 12.85 -25.24 -37.10
CA VAL A 513 13.85 -25.20 -36.02
C VAL A 513 14.25 -26.62 -35.60
N LEU A 514 13.26 -27.51 -35.41
CA LEU A 514 13.49 -28.91 -35.03
C LEU A 514 14.25 -29.68 -36.11
N ALA A 515 13.86 -29.53 -37.39
CA ALA A 515 14.53 -30.18 -38.52
C ALA A 515 16.00 -29.73 -38.64
N ARG A 516 16.26 -28.43 -38.46
CA ARG A 516 17.64 -27.90 -38.47
C ARG A 516 18.48 -28.49 -37.33
N ILE A 517 17.89 -28.69 -36.17
CA ILE A 517 18.55 -29.28 -35.03
C ILE A 517 18.94 -30.74 -35.32
N GLU A 518 18.03 -31.54 -35.88
CA GLU A 518 18.31 -32.93 -36.25
C GLU A 518 19.41 -33.05 -37.31
N GLU A 519 19.40 -32.16 -38.31
CA GLU A 519 20.48 -32.09 -39.30
C GLU A 519 21.85 -31.85 -38.64
N LEU A 520 21.92 -30.96 -37.66
CA LEU A 520 23.15 -30.68 -36.92
C LEU A 520 23.62 -31.85 -36.05
N VAL A 521 22.70 -32.69 -35.57
CA VAL A 521 23.02 -33.93 -34.84
C VAL A 521 23.64 -34.94 -35.80
N GLU A 522 22.99 -35.23 -36.93
CA GLU A 522 23.43 -36.23 -37.91
C GLU A 522 24.80 -35.88 -38.54
N VAL A 523 25.03 -34.60 -38.86
CA VAL A 523 26.30 -34.12 -39.43
C VAL A 523 27.47 -34.31 -38.47
N LYS A 524 27.22 -34.41 -37.16
CA LYS A 524 28.27 -34.53 -36.15
C LYS A 524 28.51 -35.96 -35.67
N GLU A 525 27.54 -36.87 -35.82
CA GLU A 525 27.75 -38.31 -35.64
C GLU A 525 28.51 -38.95 -36.81
N SER A 526 28.56 -38.26 -37.96
CA SER A 526 29.28 -38.68 -39.17
C SER A 526 30.73 -38.18 -39.26
N VAL A 527 31.20 -37.43 -38.26
CA VAL A 527 32.59 -36.96 -38.07
C VAL A 527 33.14 -37.57 -36.78
#